data_AF-A0A965M559-F1
#
_entry.id   AF-A0A965M559-F1
#
_cell.length_a   1.000
_cell.length_b   1.000
_cell.length_c   1.000
_cell.angle_alpha   90.00
_cell.angle_beta   90.00
_cell.angle_gamma   90.00
#
_symmetry.space_group_name_H-M   'P 1'
#
loop_
_entity.id
_entity.type
_entity.pdbx_description
1 polymer ?
#
loop_
_entity_poly.entity_id
_entity_poly.type
_entity_poly.pdbx_seq_one_letter_code
_entity_poly.pdbx_strand_id
1 'polypeptide(L)'
;MIKNPVPRFVSVMAIFLGTIDLVRGFMHTVLLPYSATHIACLDLAGPTASDLLRLLGLFGISNLITGATLILTGLYARPVALALLALIPLFYGLGLITIHQAMSPYPPTTAQWGGRPLMMVILPLYFVTFTAAVLQMLKKARFPSGPCSSLSTRPTGTSGPTSSPS
;
A
#
# COMPACT_ATOMS: atom_id res chain seq x y z
N MET A 1 15.91 11.56 16.99
CA MET A 1 14.76 11.70 16.06
C MET A 1 15.14 11.01 14.75
N ILE A 2 14.68 9.77 14.52
CA ILE A 2 15.03 9.02 13.30
C ILE A 2 14.39 9.76 12.11
N LYS A 3 15.20 10.34 11.23
CA LYS A 3 14.72 10.86 9.94
C LYS A 3 14.17 9.67 9.15
N ASN A 4 12.86 9.48 9.16
CA ASN A 4 12.22 8.47 8.31
C ASN A 4 12.63 8.75 6.86
N PRO A 5 13.38 7.84 6.21
CA PRO A 5 13.85 8.06 4.84
C PRO A 5 12.70 7.94 3.84
N VAL A 6 11.57 7.37 4.26
CA VAL A 6 10.39 7.14 3.42
C VAL A 6 9.64 8.44 3.14
N PRO A 7 9.30 8.72 1.87
CA PRO A 7 8.58 9.92 1.48
C PRO A 7 7.22 10.08 2.16
N ARG A 8 6.79 11.32 2.40
CA ARG A 8 5.49 11.61 3.01
C ARG A 8 4.31 11.19 2.13
N PHE A 9 4.46 11.25 0.80
CA PHE A 9 3.37 10.87 -0.11
C PHE A 9 2.98 9.39 0.01
N VAL A 10 3.88 8.52 0.47
CA VAL A 10 3.58 7.10 0.75
C VAL A 10 2.45 6.98 1.78
N SER A 11 2.48 7.81 2.82
CA SER A 11 1.44 7.86 3.86
C SER A 11 0.09 8.29 3.25
N VAL A 12 0.10 9.35 2.44
CA VAL A 12 -1.10 9.87 1.78
C VAL A 12 -1.71 8.82 0.84
N MET A 13 -0.87 8.19 0.02
CA MET A 13 -1.33 7.15 -0.92
C MET A 13 -1.81 5.89 -0.21
N ALA A 14 -1.14 5.46 0.86
CA ALA A 14 -1.59 4.32 1.67
C ALA A 14 -2.96 4.59 2.30
N ILE A 15 -3.17 5.79 2.86
CA ILE A 15 -4.48 6.16 3.43
C ILE A 15 -5.55 6.21 2.32
N PHE A 16 -5.25 6.86 1.19
CA PHE A 16 -6.18 6.97 0.06
C PHE A 16 -6.59 5.59 -0.49
N LEU A 17 -5.62 4.73 -0.80
CA LEU A 17 -5.88 3.38 -1.29
C LEU A 17 -6.58 2.53 -0.23
N GLY A 18 -6.21 2.69 1.05
CA GLY A 18 -6.87 2.02 2.16
C GLY A 18 -8.33 2.45 2.34
N THR A 19 -8.67 3.71 2.12
CA THR A 19 -10.06 4.19 2.09
C THR A 19 -10.85 3.55 0.95
N ILE A 20 -10.27 3.43 -0.25
CA ILE A 20 -10.93 2.75 -1.36
C ILE A 20 -11.20 1.27 -1.01
N ASP A 21 -10.25 0.59 -0.39
CA ASP A 21 -10.42 -0.79 0.05
C ASP A 21 -11.47 -0.90 1.18
N LEU A 22 -11.58 0.06 2.10
CA LEU A 22 -12.68 0.09 3.07
C LEU A 22 -14.04 0.23 2.41
N VAL A 23 -14.18 1.14 1.45
CA VAL A 23 -15.44 1.33 0.70
C VAL A 23 -15.79 0.03 -0.03
N ARG A 24 -14.82 -0.59 -0.71
CA ARG A 24 -15.04 -1.86 -1.39
C ARG A 24 -15.41 -2.97 -0.41
N GLY A 25 -14.71 -3.06 0.71
CA GLY A 25 -14.98 -4.03 1.76
C GLY A 25 -16.38 -3.89 2.33
N PHE A 26 -16.82 -2.66 2.59
CA PHE A 26 -18.19 -2.38 3.02
C PHE A 26 -19.23 -2.80 1.97
N MET A 27 -19.01 -2.46 0.69
CA MET A 27 -19.90 -2.86 -0.39
C MET A 27 -20.01 -4.38 -0.52
N HIS A 28 -18.90 -5.10 -0.40
CA HIS A 28 -18.85 -6.56 -0.54
C HIS A 28 -19.13 -7.32 0.76
N THR A 29 -19.49 -6.66 1.86
CA THR A 29 -19.89 -7.34 3.10
C THR A 29 -21.28 -6.92 3.56
N VAL A 30 -21.51 -5.61 3.71
CA VAL A 30 -22.77 -5.05 4.22
C VAL A 30 -23.81 -4.92 3.10
N LEU A 31 -23.38 -4.46 1.93
CA LEU A 31 -24.24 -4.31 0.74
C LEU A 31 -24.06 -5.46 -0.25
N LEU A 32 -23.75 -6.65 0.25
CA LEU A 32 -23.31 -7.78 -0.56
C LEU A 32 -24.25 -8.10 -1.75
N PRO A 33 -25.58 -8.25 -1.58
CA PRO A 33 -26.49 -8.56 -2.70
C PRO A 33 -26.52 -7.45 -3.76
N TYR A 34 -26.48 -6.19 -3.33
CA TYR A 34 -26.45 -5.05 -4.23
C TYR A 34 -25.14 -5.00 -5.01
N SER A 35 -24.00 -5.16 -4.32
CA SER A 35 -22.69 -5.13 -4.97
C SER A 35 -22.51 -6.31 -5.93
N ALA A 36 -23.05 -7.49 -5.60
CA ALA A 36 -22.99 -8.66 -6.46
C ALA A 36 -23.68 -8.42 -7.81
N THR A 37 -24.86 -7.83 -7.79
CA THR A 37 -25.69 -7.64 -9.00
C THR A 37 -25.36 -6.39 -9.80
N HIS A 38 -25.02 -5.27 -9.14
CA HIS A 38 -24.87 -3.97 -9.80
C HIS A 38 -23.42 -3.54 -10.02
N ILE A 39 -22.47 -4.11 -9.28
CA ILE A 39 -21.05 -3.69 -9.33
C ILE A 39 -20.18 -4.82 -9.88
N ALA A 40 -20.34 -6.03 -9.34
CA ALA A 40 -19.66 -7.22 -9.83
C ALA A 40 -20.40 -7.88 -11.02
N CYS A 41 -21.64 -7.46 -11.30
CA CYS A 41 -22.49 -7.99 -12.38
C CYS A 41 -22.52 -9.53 -12.41
N LEU A 42 -22.66 -10.15 -11.24
CA LEU A 42 -22.71 -11.59 -11.08
C LEU A 42 -24.10 -12.11 -11.42
N ASP A 43 -24.16 -13.21 -12.16
CA ASP A 43 -25.39 -13.95 -12.37
C ASP A 43 -25.70 -14.78 -11.11
N LEU A 44 -26.79 -14.42 -10.43
CA LEU A 44 -27.25 -15.09 -9.22
C LEU A 44 -28.46 -16.00 -9.48
N ALA A 45 -28.87 -16.19 -10.75
CA ALA A 45 -29.96 -17.10 -11.09
C ALA A 45 -29.50 -18.57 -11.21
N GLY A 46 -28.19 -18.79 -11.37
CA GLY A 46 -27.59 -20.11 -11.54
C GLY A 46 -27.30 -20.86 -10.22
N PRO A 47 -26.95 -22.16 -10.31
CA PRO A 47 -26.66 -23.00 -9.14
C PRO A 47 -25.40 -22.57 -8.37
N THR A 48 -24.55 -21.71 -8.94
CA THR A 48 -23.32 -21.21 -8.32
C THR A 48 -23.51 -19.92 -7.51
N ALA A 49 -24.74 -19.38 -7.43
CA ALA A 49 -25.03 -18.09 -6.80
C ALA A 49 -24.52 -18.01 -5.35
N SER A 50 -24.71 -19.06 -4.55
CA SER A 50 -24.25 -19.10 -3.17
C SER A 50 -22.73 -19.02 -3.05
N ASP A 51 -22.01 -19.72 -3.93
CA ASP A 51 -20.54 -19.75 -3.92
C ASP A 51 -19.98 -18.41 -4.38
N LEU A 52 -20.59 -17.79 -5.40
CA LEU A 52 -20.23 -16.46 -5.88
C LEU A 52 -20.43 -15.39 -4.81
N LEU A 53 -21.55 -15.42 -4.09
CA LEU A 53 -21.81 -14.51 -2.96
C LEU A 53 -20.82 -14.75 -1.81
N ARG A 54 -20.49 -16.00 -1.51
CA ARG A 54 -19.52 -16.34 -0.46
C ARG A 54 -18.12 -15.86 -0.82
N LEU A 55 -17.68 -16.07 -2.06
CA LEU A 55 -16.39 -15.58 -2.56
C LEU A 55 -16.33 -14.06 -2.53
N LEU A 56 -17.38 -13.37 -2.99
CA LEU A 56 -17.45 -11.92 -2.95
C LEU A 56 -17.44 -11.40 -1.50
N GLY A 57 -18.16 -12.06 -0.60
CA GLY A 57 -18.15 -11.77 0.84
C GLY A 57 -16.77 -11.90 1.47
N LEU A 58 -16.07 -13.01 1.21
CA LEU A 58 -14.70 -13.23 1.69
C LEU A 58 -13.72 -12.19 1.13
N PHE A 59 -13.90 -11.81 -0.13
CA PHE A 59 -13.14 -10.74 -0.76
C PHE A 59 -13.41 -9.39 -0.07
N GLY A 60 -14.67 -9.10 0.27
CA GLY A 60 -15.02 -7.91 1.04
C GLY A 60 -14.37 -7.86 2.43
N ILE A 61 -14.32 -8.99 3.15
CA ILE A 61 -13.65 -9.07 4.45
C ILE A 61 -12.16 -8.78 4.29
N SER A 62 -11.49 -9.35 3.29
CA SER A 62 -10.07 -9.08 3.08
C SER A 62 -9.83 -7.61 2.70
N ASN A 63 -10.71 -6.98 1.92
CA ASN A 63 -10.61 -5.54 1.63
C ASN A 63 -10.77 -4.68 2.90
N LEU A 64 -11.66 -5.02 3.83
CA LEU A 64 -11.77 -4.30 5.11
C LEU A 64 -10.46 -4.37 5.91
N ILE A 65 -9.88 -5.57 6.01
CA ILE A 65 -8.62 -5.80 6.74
C ILE A 65 -7.47 -5.03 6.06
N THR A 66 -7.32 -5.17 4.75
CA THR A 66 -6.26 -4.47 3.99
C THR A 66 -6.43 -2.96 4.07
N GLY A 67 -7.65 -2.44 3.94
CA GLY A 67 -7.96 -1.03 4.04
C GLY A 67 -7.60 -0.43 5.40
N ALA A 68 -8.04 -1.08 6.49
CA ALA A 68 -7.68 -0.67 7.85
C ALA A 68 -6.16 -0.74 8.09
N THR A 69 -5.50 -1.80 7.60
CA THR A 69 -4.05 -1.98 7.74
C THR A 69 -3.28 -0.88 7.02
N LEU A 70 -3.67 -0.53 5.79
CA LEU A 70 -3.05 0.54 5.00
C LEU A 70 -3.22 1.92 5.65
N ILE A 71 -4.41 2.21 6.20
CA ILE A 71 -4.65 3.48 6.91
C ILE A 71 -3.78 3.55 8.16
N LEU A 72 -3.81 2.52 9.02
CA LEU A 72 -3.04 2.50 10.26
C LEU A 72 -1.52 2.59 9.99
N THR A 73 -1.01 1.79 9.06
CA THR A 73 0.42 1.83 8.70
C THR A 73 0.79 3.13 7.99
N GLY A 74 -0.11 3.69 7.18
CA GLY A 74 0.05 5.01 6.58
C GLY A 74 0.20 6.11 7.63
N LEU A 75 -0.58 6.07 8.70
CA LEU A 75 -0.55 7.04 9.81
C LEU A 75 0.67 6.85 10.71
N TYR A 76 0.97 5.62 11.11
CA TYR A 76 1.89 5.35 12.21
C TYR A 76 3.25 4.75 11.77
N ALA A 77 3.32 4.09 10.61
CA ALA A 77 4.48 3.28 10.22
C ALA A 77 4.74 3.32 8.70
N ARG A 78 5.19 4.47 8.18
CA ARG A 78 5.46 4.67 6.73
C ARG A 78 6.34 3.59 6.07
N PRO A 79 7.40 3.04 6.71
CA PRO A 79 8.17 1.94 6.13
C PRO A 79 7.34 0.67 5.92
N VAL A 80 6.43 0.37 6.85
CA VAL A 80 5.51 -0.76 6.73
C VAL A 80 4.48 -0.50 5.64
N ALA A 81 3.94 0.72 5.58
CA ALA A 81 3.05 1.12 4.48
C ALA A 81 3.71 0.95 3.11
N LEU A 82 4.97 1.37 2.98
CA LEU A 82 5.75 1.18 1.73
C LEU A 82 5.90 -0.31 1.38
N ALA A 83 6.17 -1.17 2.37
CA ALA A 83 6.25 -2.61 2.15
C ALA A 83 4.89 -3.20 1.69
N LEU A 84 3.79 -2.77 2.31
CA LEU A 84 2.44 -3.20 1.92
C LEU A 84 2.08 -2.76 0.49
N LEU A 85 2.48 -1.55 0.07
CA LEU A 85 2.29 -1.09 -1.30
C LEU A 85 3.00 -1.99 -2.34
N ALA A 86 4.06 -2.70 -1.97
CA ALA A 86 4.71 -3.70 -2.82
C ALA A 86 4.06 -5.09 -2.70
N LEU A 87 3.75 -5.52 -1.48
CA LEU A 87 3.24 -6.86 -1.22
C LEU A 87 1.84 -7.08 -1.79
N ILE A 88 0.96 -6.08 -1.73
CA ILE A 88 -0.42 -6.19 -2.26
C ILE A 88 -0.42 -6.55 -3.75
N PRO A 89 0.23 -5.78 -4.67
CA PRO A 89 0.24 -6.12 -6.09
C PRO A 89 1.01 -7.42 -6.37
N LEU A 90 2.05 -7.73 -5.59
CA LEU A 90 2.80 -8.99 -5.71
C LEU A 90 1.89 -10.22 -5.44
N PHE A 91 1.18 -10.24 -4.31
CA PHE A 91 0.30 -11.35 -3.97
C PHE A 91 -0.91 -11.42 -4.88
N TYR A 92 -1.39 -10.29 -5.40
CA TYR A 92 -2.39 -10.27 -6.46
C TYR A 92 -1.91 -10.97 -7.73
N GLY A 93 -0.69 -10.65 -8.17
CA GLY A 93 -0.07 -11.30 -9.34
C GLY A 93 0.09 -12.80 -9.12
N LEU A 94 0.57 -13.21 -7.94
CA LEU A 94 0.69 -14.62 -7.59
C LEU A 94 -0.67 -15.33 -7.60
N GLY A 95 -1.69 -14.71 -7.02
CA GLY A 95 -3.06 -15.23 -7.03
C GLY A 95 -3.64 -15.39 -8.44
N LEU A 96 -3.38 -14.44 -9.34
CA LEU A 96 -3.82 -14.57 -10.74
C LEU A 96 -3.16 -15.75 -11.44
N ILE A 97 -1.87 -15.98 -11.20
CA ILE A 97 -1.13 -17.11 -11.80
C ILE A 97 -1.69 -18.44 -11.25
N THR A 98 -1.87 -18.56 -9.94
CA THR A 98 -2.35 -19.81 -9.33
C THR A 98 -3.79 -20.12 -9.73
N ILE A 99 -4.67 -19.11 -9.78
CA ILE A 99 -6.04 -19.26 -10.27
C ILE A 99 -6.04 -19.68 -11.74
N HIS A 100 -5.23 -19.03 -12.58
CA HIS A 100 -5.16 -19.36 -14.00
C HIS A 100 -4.71 -20.82 -14.25
N GLN A 101 -3.70 -21.28 -13.50
CA GLN A 101 -3.23 -22.66 -13.56
C GLN A 101 -4.31 -23.64 -13.11
N ALA A 102 -4.98 -23.36 -11.99
CA ALA A 102 -6.04 -24.19 -11.45
C ALA A 102 -7.29 -24.25 -12.35
N MET A 103 -7.57 -23.18 -13.09
CA MET A 103 -8.72 -23.09 -14.00
C MET A 103 -8.47 -23.67 -15.39
N SER A 104 -7.20 -23.91 -15.78
CA SER A 104 -6.85 -24.39 -17.12
C SER A 104 -7.56 -25.66 -17.61
N PRO A 105 -7.93 -26.66 -16.78
CA PRO A 105 -8.66 -27.83 -17.26
C PRO A 105 -10.19 -27.63 -17.32
N TYR A 106 -10.71 -26.50 -16.86
CA TYR A 106 -12.15 -26.22 -16.80
C TYR A 106 -12.59 -25.28 -17.93
N PRO A 107 -13.87 -25.32 -18.34
CA PRO A 107 -14.40 -24.35 -19.29
C PRO A 107 -14.22 -22.90 -18.81
N PRO A 108 -14.07 -21.93 -19.74
CA PRO A 108 -13.98 -20.53 -19.38
C PRO A 108 -15.13 -20.07 -18.49
N THR A 109 -14.83 -19.20 -17.51
CA THR A 109 -15.85 -18.62 -16.65
C THR A 109 -16.81 -17.75 -17.46
N THR A 110 -18.11 -17.85 -17.14
CA THR A 110 -19.16 -16.99 -17.69
C THR A 110 -19.44 -15.76 -16.83
N ALA A 111 -18.78 -15.63 -15.67
CA ALA A 111 -18.96 -14.50 -14.78
C ALA A 111 -18.38 -13.23 -15.40
N GLN A 112 -19.15 -12.14 -15.39
CA GLN A 112 -18.77 -10.88 -16.04
C GLN A 112 -17.71 -10.09 -15.25
N TRP A 113 -17.67 -10.25 -13.92
CA TRP A 113 -16.74 -9.56 -13.02
C TRP A 113 -16.67 -8.04 -13.28
N GLY A 114 -17.81 -7.35 -13.23
CA GLY A 114 -17.94 -5.92 -13.56
C GLY A 114 -16.99 -4.98 -12.81
N GLY A 115 -16.49 -5.38 -11.63
CA GLY A 115 -15.49 -4.65 -10.86
C GLY A 115 -14.04 -4.76 -11.38
N ARG A 116 -13.78 -5.62 -12.38
CA ARG A 116 -12.43 -5.87 -12.93
C ARG A 116 -11.74 -4.60 -13.47
N PRO A 117 -12.39 -3.69 -14.21
CA PRO A 117 -11.74 -2.48 -14.71
C PRO A 117 -11.20 -1.58 -13.59
N LEU A 118 -11.95 -1.45 -12.49
CA LEU A 118 -11.50 -0.66 -11.33
C LEU A 118 -10.26 -1.28 -10.67
N MET A 119 -10.21 -2.61 -10.57
CA MET A 119 -9.03 -3.33 -10.07
C MET A 119 -7.80 -3.14 -10.98
N MET A 120 -8.00 -3.10 -12.30
CA MET A 120 -6.93 -2.83 -13.26
C MET A 120 -6.33 -1.43 -13.12
N VAL A 121 -7.03 -0.47 -12.51
CA VAL A 121 -6.51 0.87 -12.24
C VAL A 121 -5.83 0.95 -10.88
N ILE A 122 -6.41 0.31 -9.86
CA ILE A 122 -5.91 0.38 -8.48
C ILE A 122 -4.62 -0.41 -8.30
N LEU A 123 -4.51 -1.60 -8.91
CA LEU A 123 -3.31 -2.43 -8.76
C LEU A 123 -2.04 -1.73 -9.28
N PRO A 124 -2.05 -1.07 -10.46
CA PRO A 124 -0.93 -0.24 -10.89
C PRO A 124 -0.63 0.95 -9.97
N LEU A 125 -1.64 1.56 -9.33
CA LEU A 125 -1.39 2.66 -8.38
C LEU A 125 -0.53 2.22 -7.19
N TYR A 126 -0.76 1.02 -6.66
CA TYR A 126 0.10 0.42 -5.63
C TYR A 126 1.55 0.32 -6.13
N PHE A 127 1.74 -0.28 -7.30
CA PHE A 127 3.07 -0.51 -7.89
C PHE A 127 3.79 0.80 -8.21
N VAL A 128 3.14 1.74 -8.89
CA VAL A 128 3.72 3.04 -9.27
C VAL A 128 4.12 3.84 -8.03
N THR A 129 3.27 3.86 -6.99
CA THR A 129 3.58 4.56 -5.73
C THR A 129 4.82 3.96 -5.06
N PHE A 130 4.90 2.62 -5.00
CA PHE A 130 6.05 1.92 -4.47
C PHE A 130 7.33 2.25 -5.26
N THR A 131 7.31 2.10 -6.59
CA THR A 131 8.47 2.36 -7.45
C THR A 131 8.91 3.82 -7.33
N ALA A 132 7.99 4.78 -7.34
CA ALA A 132 8.31 6.20 -7.17
C ALA A 132 9.01 6.47 -5.82
N ALA A 133 8.53 5.85 -4.74
CA ALA A 133 9.11 6.02 -3.41
C ALA A 133 10.52 5.41 -3.32
N VAL A 134 10.72 4.20 -3.85
CA VAL A 134 12.03 3.56 -3.92
C VAL A 134 13.00 4.38 -4.76
N LEU A 135 12.60 4.86 -5.94
CA LEU A 135 13.44 5.71 -6.78
C LEU A 135 13.83 7.01 -6.07
N GLN A 136 12.91 7.64 -5.33
CA GLN A 136 13.23 8.85 -4.55
C GLN A 136 14.24 8.54 -3.42
N MET A 137 14.07 7.41 -2.72
CA MET A 137 14.99 6.99 -1.67
C MET A 137 16.39 6.67 -2.24
N LEU A 138 16.46 5.97 -3.39
CA LEU A 138 17.73 5.65 -4.06
C LEU A 138 18.45 6.90 -4.58
N LYS A 139 17.71 7.90 -5.09
CA LYS A 139 18.27 9.20 -5.52
C LYS A 139 18.88 9.95 -4.33
N LYS A 140 18.17 9.98 -3.20
CA LYS A 140 18.63 10.64 -1.97
C LYS A 140 19.84 9.94 -1.33
N ALA A 141 19.92 8.62 -1.46
CA ALA A 141 21.08 7.84 -1.00
C ALA A 141 22.32 8.06 -1.88
N ARG A 142 22.15 8.24 -3.19
CA ARG A 142 23.25 8.50 -4.15
C ARG A 142 23.79 9.93 -4.10
N PHE A 143 22.93 10.90 -3.82
CA PHE A 143 23.32 12.31 -3.69
C PHE A 143 22.92 12.83 -2.31
N PRO A 144 23.65 12.46 -1.24
CA PRO A 144 23.47 13.10 0.04
C PRO A 144 23.81 14.58 -0.16
N SER A 145 22.80 15.44 -0.10
CA SER A 145 23.00 16.89 -0.05
C SER A 145 23.89 17.17 1.16
N GLY A 146 25.18 17.36 0.89
CA GLY A 146 26.20 17.49 1.91
C GLY A 146 25.99 18.75 2.74
N PRO A 147 26.37 18.76 4.02
CA PRO A 147 26.63 20.01 4.71
C PRO A 147 27.90 20.62 4.09
N CYS A 148 27.73 21.53 3.12
CA CYS A 148 28.65 22.64 3.04
C CYS A 148 28.30 23.59 4.20
N SER A 149 29.32 24.05 4.93
CA SER A 149 29.25 24.96 6.08
C SER A 149 29.04 24.33 7.47
N SER A 150 30.14 23.86 8.06
CA SER A 150 30.62 24.42 9.33
C SER A 150 32.10 24.11 9.54
N LEU A 151 32.97 24.59 8.64
CA LEU A 151 34.37 24.82 8.98
C LEU A 151 34.49 26.26 9.52
N SER A 152 34.01 26.49 10.74
CA SER A 152 34.39 27.68 11.50
C SER A 152 35.67 27.36 12.26
N THR A 153 36.78 27.41 11.53
CA THR A 153 38.12 27.54 12.12
C THR A 153 38.22 28.92 12.78
N ARG A 154 38.35 28.98 14.10
CA ARG A 154 39.14 30.03 14.73
C ARG A 154 40.01 29.45 15.84
N PRO A 155 41.32 29.30 15.62
CA PRO A 155 42.25 28.89 16.66
C PRO A 155 42.86 30.11 17.38
N THR A 156 43.24 29.83 18.63
CA THR A 156 44.40 30.33 19.40
C THR A 156 44.42 31.76 19.95
N GLY A 157 44.54 31.82 21.30
CA GLY A 157 45.53 32.66 21.97
C GLY A 157 45.02 33.46 23.16
N THR A 158 45.25 33.00 24.39
CA THR A 158 46.20 33.62 25.35
C THR A 158 46.21 32.86 26.67
N SER A 159 47.39 32.36 27.01
CA SER A 159 47.85 31.87 28.32
C SER A 159 47.94 33.00 29.36
N GLY A 160 47.65 32.70 30.62
CA GLY A 160 47.98 33.54 31.78
C GLY A 160 47.97 32.71 33.10
N PRO A 161 48.94 32.87 34.03
CA PRO A 161 49.22 31.88 35.09
C PRO A 161 48.77 32.28 36.53
N THR A 162 48.59 31.25 37.37
CA THR A 162 48.85 31.08 38.84
C THR A 162 48.75 32.22 39.87
N SER A 163 48.00 31.95 40.96
CA SER A 163 48.23 32.24 42.42
C SER A 163 46.86 32.46 43.11
N SER A 164 46.52 32.12 44.35
CA SER A 164 47.03 31.38 45.53
C SER A 164 45.83 31.25 46.51
N PRO A 165 45.89 30.43 47.59
CA PRO A 165 44.74 30.14 48.45
C PRO A 165 44.55 31.16 49.58
N SER A 166 43.35 31.20 50.14
CA SER A 166 43.02 31.70 51.48
C SER A 166 41.94 30.82 52.09
#